data_AF-X1PIS8-F1
#
_entry.id   AF-X1PIS8-F1
#
_cell.length_a   1.000
_cell.length_b   1.000
_cell.length_c   1.000
_cell.angle_alpha   90.00
_cell.angle_beta   90.00
_cell.angle_gamma   90.00
#
_symmetry.space_group_name_H-M   'P 1'
#
loop_
_entity.id
_entity.type
_entity.pdbx_description
1 polymer ?
#
loop_
_entity_poly.entity_id
_entity_poly.type
_entity_poly.pdbx_seq_one_letter_code
_entity_poly.pdbx_strand_id
1 'polypeptide(L)' 'MSVLYLNISETARYAGVTNTTVYHWIELGVTRSKKRLFLTAVTIGGQYRIEEPGLNRFLDSLGGYEYVEDKS' A
#
# COMPACT_ATOMS: atom_id res chain seq x y z
N MET A 1 -3.35 -16.29 -14.73
CA MET A 1 -3.60 -14.91 -14.25
C MET A 1 -2.27 -14.37 -13.77
N SER A 2 -1.75 -13.28 -14.33
CA SER A 2 -0.48 -12.67 -13.90
C SER A 2 -0.72 -11.71 -12.75
N VAL A 3 0.06 -11.79 -11.68
CA VAL A 3 0.03 -10.81 -10.58
C VAL A 3 0.84 -9.59 -11.01
N LEU A 4 0.22 -8.40 -10.96
CA LEU A 4 0.93 -7.14 -11.19
C LEU A 4 1.75 -6.78 -9.94
N TYR A 5 3.05 -6.57 -10.14
CA TYR A 5 3.97 -6.10 -9.11
C TYR A 5 4.31 -4.64 -9.34
N LEU A 6 3.97 -3.80 -8.37
CA LEU A 6 4.29 -2.39 -8.34
C LEU A 6 5.63 -2.18 -7.62
N ASN A 7 6.45 -1.25 -8.11
CA ASN A 7 7.56 -0.70 -7.33
C ASN A 7 7.05 0.32 -6.29
N ILE A 8 7.97 0.87 -5.49
CA ILE A 8 7.64 1.87 -4.45
C ILE A 8 6.93 3.10 -5.03
N SER A 9 7.44 3.67 -6.12
CA SER A 9 6.86 4.87 -6.74
C SER A 9 5.48 4.60 -7.37
N GLU A 10 5.30 3.43 -7.96
CA GLU A 10 3.99 3.00 -8.49
C GLU A 10 2.98 2.77 -7.36
N THR A 11 3.40 2.13 -6.28
CA THR A 11 2.58 1.91 -5.07
C THR A 11 2.17 3.23 -4.44
N ALA A 12 3.12 4.18 -4.31
CA ALA A 12 2.86 5.50 -3.75
C ALA A 12 1.85 6.27 -4.59
N ARG A 13 1.99 6.25 -5.92
CA ARG A 13 1.03 6.86 -6.84
C ARG A 13 -0.35 6.21 -6.76
N TYR A 14 -0.40 4.88 -6.71
CA TYR A 14 -1.65 4.12 -6.59
C TYR A 14 -2.41 4.47 -5.31
N ALA A 15 -1.70 4.55 -4.19
CA ALA A 15 -2.29 4.85 -2.88
C ALA A 15 -2.47 6.35 -2.60
N GLY A 16 -2.00 7.24 -3.48
CA GLY A 16 -2.06 8.69 -3.26
C GLY A 16 -1.18 9.18 -2.10
N VAL A 17 -0.04 8.53 -1.86
CA VAL A 17 0.89 8.85 -0.74
C VAL A 17 2.32 9.07 -1.23
N THR A 18 3.24 9.39 -0.32
CA THR A 18 4.67 9.54 -0.64
C THR A 18 5.41 8.20 -0.63
N ASN A 19 6.54 8.11 -1.33
CA ASN A 19 7.44 6.94 -1.26
C ASN A 19 7.87 6.63 0.18
N THR A 20 8.17 7.66 0.98
CA THR A 20 8.52 7.52 2.41
C THR A 20 7.39 6.88 3.20
N THR A 21 6.14 7.24 2.92
CA THR A 21 4.97 6.60 3.54
C THR A 21 4.92 5.11 3.21
N VAL A 22 5.22 4.72 1.97
CA VAL A 22 5.27 3.30 1.56
C VAL A 22 6.39 2.56 2.29
N TYR A 23 7.59 3.13 2.39
CA TYR A 23 8.67 2.54 3.19
C TYR A 23 8.26 2.37 4.65
N HIS A 24 7.63 3.37 5.27
CA HIS A 24 7.11 3.26 6.63
C HIS A 24 6.06 2.16 6.76
N TRP A 25 5.15 2.00 5.80
CA TRP A 25 4.16 0.91 5.84
C TRP A 25 4.80 -0.48 5.77
N ILE A 26 5.88 -0.62 5.01
CA ILE A 26 6.61 -1.89 4.87
C ILE A 26 7.44 -2.18 6.14
N GLU A 27 8.22 -1.21 6.61
CA GLU A 27 9.26 -1.43 7.62
C GLU A 27 8.77 -1.19 9.05
N LEU A 28 7.94 -0.18 9.24
CA LEU A 28 7.48 0.28 10.57
C LEU A 28 6.03 -0.09 10.85
N GLY A 29 5.26 -0.33 9.79
CA GLY A 29 3.82 -0.50 9.82
C GLY A 29 3.07 0.79 10.17
N VAL A 30 1.75 0.68 10.24
CA VAL A 30 0.84 1.76 10.62
C VAL A 30 -0.13 1.26 11.69
N THR A 31 -0.33 2.07 12.73
CA THR A 31 -1.25 1.71 13.83
C THR A 31 -2.67 2.14 13.48
N ARG A 32 -3.60 1.19 13.43
CA ARG A 32 -5.05 1.40 13.27
C ARG A 32 -5.80 0.52 14.27
N SER A 33 -6.77 1.08 14.99
CA SER A 33 -7.64 0.35 15.92
C SER A 33 -6.88 -0.59 16.89
N LYS A 34 -5.80 -0.08 17.49
CA LYS A 34 -4.88 -0.81 18.39
C LYS A 34 -4.12 -1.99 17.75
N LYS A 35 -4.19 -2.16 16.44
CA LYS A 35 -3.39 -3.12 15.67
C LYS A 35 -2.34 -2.38 14.84
N ARG A 36 -1.19 -3.00 14.65
CA ARG A 36 -0.18 -2.53 13.70
C ARG A 36 -0.29 -3.36 12.43
N LEU A 37 -0.56 -2.67 11.32
CA LEU A 37 -0.70 -3.26 10.00
C LEU A 37 0.56 -2.98 9.19
N PHE A 38 1.01 -3.96 8.42
CA PHE A 38 2.20 -3.84 7.58
C PHE A 38 1.81 -4.08 6.12
N LEU A 39 2.40 -3.30 5.22
CA LEU A 39 2.27 -3.55 3.79
C LEU A 39 3.24 -4.66 3.41
N THR A 40 2.72 -5.78 2.94
CA THR A 40 3.55 -6.89 2.46
C THR A 40 4.26 -6.47 1.17
N ALA A 41 5.58 -6.58 1.18
CA ALA A 41 6.42 -6.43 0.00
C ALA A 41 7.34 -7.65 -0.14
N VAL A 42 7.65 -8.00 -1.39
CA VAL A 42 8.69 -8.97 -1.73
C VAL A 42 9.90 -8.25 -2.32
N THR A 43 11.08 -8.85 -2.21
CA THR A 43 12.30 -8.28 -2.81
C THR A 43 12.60 -9.02 -4.11
N ILE A 44 12.59 -8.29 -5.24
CA ILE A 44 12.95 -8.82 -6.55
C ILE A 44 14.06 -7.93 -7.12
N GLY A 45 15.21 -8.51 -7.42
CA GLY A 45 16.38 -7.77 -7.91
C GLY A 45 16.87 -6.70 -6.92
N GLY A 46 16.75 -6.95 -5.61
CA GLY A 46 17.15 -6.01 -4.55
C GLY A 46 16.19 -4.84 -4.34
N GLN A 47 15.02 -4.84 -5.00
CA GLN A 47 14.02 -3.78 -4.87
C GLN A 47 12.72 -4.32 -4.30
N TYR A 48 12.06 -3.52 -3.45
CA TYR A 48 10.71 -3.82 -2.99
C TYR A 48 9.72 -3.84 -4.16
N ARG A 49 8.89 -4.88 -4.16
CA ARG A 49 7.79 -5.09 -5.08
C ARG A 49 6.54 -5.44 -4.29
N ILE A 50 5.43 -4.80 -4.64
CA ILE A 50 4.16 -4.92 -3.95
C ILE A 50 3.17 -5.51 -4.95
N GLU A 51 2.52 -6.61 -4.57
CA GLU A 51 1.42 -7.14 -5.37
C GLU A 51 0.24 -6.20 -5.30
N GLU A 52 -0.30 -5.78 -6.44
CA GLU A 52 -1.46 -4.87 -6.48
C GLU A 52 -2.66 -5.39 -5.66
N PRO A 53 -3.05 -6.69 -5.73
CA PRO A 53 -4.11 -7.21 -4.86
C PRO A 53 -3.75 -7.16 -3.36
N GLY A 54 -2.47 -7.27 -3.02
CA GLY A 54 -1.98 -7.13 -1.65
C GLY A 54 -2.07 -5.69 -1.15
N LEU A 55 -1.71 -4.73 -2.01
CA LEU A 55 -1.87 -3.30 -1.75
C LEU A 55 -3.34 -2.95 -1.49
N ASN A 56 -4.26 -3.40 -2.34
CA ASN A 56 -5.69 -3.12 -2.18
C ASN A 56 -6.23 -3.62 -0.84
N ARG A 57 -5.95 -4.88 -0.47
CA ARG A 57 -6.34 -5.42 0.84
C ARG A 57 -5.74 -4.65 2.01
N PHE A 58 -4.50 -4.18 1.87
CA PHE A 58 -3.86 -3.37 2.89
C PHE A 58 -4.58 -2.03 3.04
N LEU A 59 -4.88 -1.33 1.94
CA LEU A 59 -5.60 -0.05 1.94
C LEU A 59 -7.03 -0.20 2.50
N ASP A 60 -7.74 -1.26 2.12
CA ASP A 60 -9.05 -1.59 2.70
C ASP A 60 -8.96 -1.75 4.22
N SER A 61 -7.90 -2.41 4.70
CA SER A 61 -7.65 -2.60 6.14
C SER A 61 -7.32 -1.30 6.88
N LEU A 62 -6.84 -0.26 6.18
CA LEU A 62 -6.62 1.07 6.76
C LEU A 62 -7.91 1.89 6.94
N GLY A 63 -9.02 1.44 6.33
CA GLY A 63 -10.29 2.16 6.29
C GLY A 63 -10.81 2.44 4.88
N GLY A 64 -10.16 1.89 3.83
CA GLY A 64 -10.49 2.16 2.43
C GLY A 64 -10.07 3.56 1.98
N TYR A 65 -10.18 3.81 0.68
CA TYR A 65 -10.26 5.18 0.20
C TYR A 65 -11.55 5.77 0.78
N GLU A 66 -11.48 6.89 1.51
CA GLU A 66 -12.63 7.80 1.50
C GLU A 66 -12.78 8.22 0.03
N TYR A 67 -13.59 7.48 -0.74
CA TYR A 67 -14.23 8.04 -1.91
C TYR A 67 -15.01 9.21 -1.36
N VAL A 68 -14.43 10.40 -1.44
CA VAL A 68 -15.21 11.62 -1.43
C VAL A 68 -16.08 11.48 -2.68
N GLU A 69 -17.28 10.95 -2.51
CA GLU A 69 -18.36 11.16 -3.46
C GLU A 69 -18.44 12.67 -3.61
N ASP A 70 -17.86 13.19 -4.68
CA ASP A 70 -18.13 14.53 -5.14
C ASP A 70 -19.62 14.52 -5.46
N LYS A 71 -20.42 15.05 -4.54
CA LYS A 71 -21.86 15.22 -4.72
C LYS A 71 -22.05 16.31 -5.75
N SER A 72 -22.05 15.93 -7.03
CA SER A 72 -22.61 16.70 -8.13
C SER A 72 -24.12 16.54 -8.17
#